data_AF-A0A957P3S1-F1
#
_entry.id   AF-A0A957P3S1-F1
#
_cell.length_a   1.000
_cell.length_b   1.000
_cell.length_c   1.000
_cell.angle_alpha   90.00
_cell.angle_beta   90.00
_cell.angle_gamma   90.00
#
_symmetry.space_group_name_H-M   'P 1'
#
loop_
_entity.id
_entity.type
_entity.pdbx_description
1 polymer ?
#
loop_
_entity_poly.entity_id
_entity_poly.type
_entity_poly.pdbx_seq_one_letter_code
_entity_poly.pdbx_strand_id
1 'polypeptide(L)'
;LQQLVADAMQQLHQPRIQIPHANHRDLHLTIFSRLENPFVNGLLKAYWDAYEAVELNTYADYAYLLEVWQYHERIVQSICAGEFAAGKQLLIEHMGLLSKRGISLEAREVLTAAV
;
A
#
# COMPACT_ATOMS: atom_id res chain seq x y z
N LEU A 1 7.36 10.67 4.03
CA LEU A 1 6.67 9.43 4.46
C LEU A 1 5.74 9.69 5.65
N GLN A 2 6.23 10.09 6.82
CA GLN A 2 5.38 10.36 8.00
C GLN A 2 4.25 11.36 7.73
N GLN A 3 4.55 12.46 7.02
CA GLN A 3 3.52 13.45 6.64
C GLN A 3 2.40 12.85 5.78
N LEU A 4 2.74 11.99 4.81
CA LEU A 4 1.74 11.34 3.95
C LEU A 4 0.77 10.47 4.76
N VAL A 5 1.28 9.79 5.79
CA VAL A 5 0.47 8.99 6.73
C VAL A 5 -0.40 9.90 7.59
N ALA A 6 0.17 10.97 8.16
CA ALA A 6 -0.58 11.90 9.00
C ALA A 6 -1.74 12.56 8.23
N ASP A 7 -1.48 13.04 7.01
CA ASP A 7 -2.47 13.67 6.15
C ASP A 7 -3.60 12.68 5.77
N ALA A 8 -3.25 11.44 5.46
CA ALA A 8 -4.23 10.41 5.14
C ALA A 8 -5.09 10.01 6.33
N MET A 9 -4.47 9.84 7.50
CA MET A 9 -5.19 9.58 8.75
C MET A 9 -6.12 10.74 9.08
N GLN A 10 -5.70 11.98 8.86
CA GLN A 10 -6.58 13.14 9.03
C GLN A 10 -7.78 13.09 8.09
N GLN A 11 -7.59 12.73 6.81
CA GLN A 11 -8.67 12.60 5.83
C GLN A 11 -9.70 11.52 6.21
N LEU A 12 -9.26 10.41 6.78
CA LEU A 12 -10.14 9.33 7.25
C LEU A 12 -10.96 9.72 8.48
N HIS A 13 -10.43 10.55 9.37
CA HIS A 13 -11.12 10.98 10.59
C HIS A 13 -12.02 12.23 10.40
N GLN A 14 -12.14 12.76 9.19
CA GLN A 14 -13.05 13.88 8.91
C GLN A 14 -14.53 13.46 9.04
N PRO A 15 -15.45 14.36 9.44
CA PRO A 15 -16.89 14.09 9.50
C PRO A 15 -17.48 13.61 8.17
N ARG A 16 -16.90 14.06 7.05
CA ARG A 16 -17.09 13.48 5.72
C ARG A 16 -15.80 12.76 5.36
N ILE A 17 -15.82 11.43 5.42
CA ILE A 17 -14.66 10.59 5.10
C ILE A 17 -14.15 10.93 3.70
N GLN A 18 -12.87 11.26 3.61
CA GLN A 18 -12.16 11.45 2.36
C GLN A 18 -11.22 10.26 2.19
N ILE A 19 -11.33 9.57 1.05
CA ILE A 19 -10.46 8.43 0.76
C ILE A 19 -9.11 8.98 0.29
N PRO A 20 -8.00 8.69 1.01
CA PRO A 20 -6.70 9.30 0.76
C PRO A 20 -5.93 8.63 -0.39
N HIS A 21 -6.49 8.63 -1.58
CA HIS A 21 -5.93 8.01 -2.79
C HIS A 21 -4.54 8.54 -3.15
N ALA A 22 -4.41 9.87 -3.23
CA ALA A 22 -3.16 10.52 -3.59
C ALA A 22 -2.05 10.17 -2.59
N ASN A 23 -2.36 10.24 -1.28
CA ASN A 23 -1.43 9.87 -0.23
C ASN A 23 -1.01 8.39 -0.33
N HIS A 24 -1.92 7.48 -0.66
CA HIS A 24 -1.62 6.06 -0.82
C HIS A 24 -0.62 5.83 -1.96
N ARG A 25 -0.92 6.38 -3.14
CA ARG A 25 -0.02 6.34 -4.31
C ARG A 25 1.35 6.91 -3.99
N ASP A 26 1.38 8.12 -3.45
CA ASP A 26 2.62 8.83 -3.15
C ASP A 26 3.45 8.11 -2.09
N LEU A 27 2.81 7.46 -1.12
CA LEU A 27 3.50 6.65 -0.12
C LEU A 27 4.28 5.51 -0.77
N HIS A 28 3.62 4.68 -1.58
CA HIS A 28 4.28 3.55 -2.25
C HIS A 28 5.39 4.01 -3.20
N LEU A 29 5.11 5.03 -4.02
CA LEU A 29 6.13 5.58 -4.93
C LEU A 29 7.32 6.17 -4.17
N THR A 30 7.09 6.80 -3.02
CA THR A 30 8.16 7.36 -2.19
C THR A 30 9.02 6.26 -1.56
N ILE A 31 8.42 5.18 -1.04
CA ILE A 31 9.13 4.03 -0.47
C ILE A 31 10.11 3.43 -1.49
N PHE A 32 9.69 3.30 -2.74
CA PHE A 32 10.47 2.68 -3.81
C PHE A 32 11.29 3.64 -4.66
N SER A 33 11.26 4.95 -4.37
CA SER A 33 11.90 5.99 -5.20
C SER A 33 13.42 5.81 -5.39
N ARG A 34 14.08 5.09 -4.47
CA ARG A 34 15.53 4.84 -4.46
C ARG A 34 15.98 3.57 -5.20
N LEU A 35 15.07 2.85 -5.86
CA LEU A 35 15.43 1.59 -6.54
C LEU A 35 16.35 1.77 -7.77
N GLU A 36 16.69 3.01 -8.17
CA GLU A 36 17.54 3.36 -9.33
C GLU A 36 17.28 2.52 -10.59
N ASN A 37 16.04 2.02 -10.73
CA ASN A 37 15.63 1.12 -11.79
C ASN A 37 14.43 1.73 -12.51
N PRO A 38 14.63 2.34 -13.70
CA PRO A 38 13.56 3.03 -14.41
C PRO A 38 12.44 2.09 -14.86
N PHE A 39 12.74 0.81 -15.11
CA PHE A 39 11.73 -0.18 -15.46
C PHE A 39 10.78 -0.46 -14.29
N VAL A 40 11.33 -0.74 -13.10
CA VAL A 40 10.53 -1.00 -11.89
C VAL A 40 9.72 0.24 -11.48
N ASN A 41 10.34 1.42 -11.53
CA ASN A 41 9.66 2.68 -11.22
C ASN A 41 8.54 2.98 -12.23
N GLY A 42 8.76 2.69 -13.52
CA GLY A 42 7.74 2.82 -14.56
C GLY A 42 6.56 1.89 -14.32
N LEU A 43 6.82 0.62 -14.01
CA LEU A 43 5.79 -0.37 -13.71
C LEU A 43 4.96 0.02 -12.47
N LEU A 44 5.61 0.49 -11.40
CA LEU A 44 4.93 0.95 -10.19
C LEU A 44 4.01 2.14 -10.47
N LYS A 45 4.47 3.12 -11.25
CA LYS A 45 3.64 4.27 -11.63
C LYS A 45 2.43 3.83 -12.45
N ALA A 46 2.65 3.02 -13.48
CA ALA A 46 1.56 2.52 -14.33
C ALA A 46 0.54 1.69 -13.54
N TYR A 47 0.99 0.88 -12.58
CA TYR A 47 0.10 0.16 -11.66
C TYR A 47 -0.78 1.13 -10.87
N TRP A 48 -0.21 2.17 -10.27
CA TRP A 48 -0.96 3.15 -9.49
C TRP A 48 -1.92 3.98 -10.32
N ASP A 49 -1.51 4.39 -11.52
CA ASP A 49 -2.37 5.13 -12.44
C ASP A 49 -3.57 4.28 -12.88
N ALA A 50 -3.37 2.98 -13.14
CA ALA A 50 -4.47 2.05 -13.41
C ALA A 50 -5.35 1.81 -12.18
N TYR A 51 -4.75 1.62 -10.99
CA TYR A 51 -5.46 1.39 -9.73
C TYR A 51 -6.40 2.54 -9.35
N GLU A 52 -5.97 3.78 -9.61
CA GLU A 52 -6.79 4.98 -9.45
C GLU A 52 -7.94 5.02 -10.47
N ALA A 53 -7.65 4.75 -11.74
CA ALA A 53 -8.64 4.82 -12.83
C ALA A 53 -9.79 3.82 -12.69
N VAL A 54 -9.57 2.68 -12.05
CA VAL A 54 -10.62 1.67 -11.81
C VAL A 54 -11.38 1.87 -10.49
N GLU A 55 -11.13 2.98 -9.80
CA GLU A 55 -11.71 3.34 -8.49
C GLU A 55 -11.76 2.17 -7.49
N LEU A 56 -10.74 1.32 -7.42
CA LEU A 56 -10.74 0.14 -6.55
C LEU A 56 -10.96 0.48 -5.05
N ASN A 57 -10.94 1.75 -4.66
CA ASN A 57 -11.22 2.20 -3.30
C ASN A 57 -12.63 2.78 -3.08
N THR A 58 -13.46 3.07 -4.11
CA THR A 58 -14.81 3.63 -3.89
C THR A 58 -15.76 2.67 -3.16
N TYR A 59 -15.43 1.37 -3.13
CA TYR A 59 -16.22 0.32 -2.46
C TYR A 59 -15.48 -0.35 -1.28
N ALA A 60 -14.46 0.30 -0.71
CA ALA A 60 -13.77 -0.23 0.47
C ALA A 60 -14.52 0.16 1.75
N ASP A 61 -14.78 -0.81 2.63
CA ASP A 61 -15.29 -0.54 3.98
C ASP A 61 -14.32 0.38 4.73
N TYR A 62 -14.86 1.32 5.52
CA TYR A 62 -14.08 2.23 6.35
C TYR A 62 -13.12 1.49 7.28
N ALA A 63 -13.56 0.35 7.85
CA ALA A 63 -12.71 -0.49 8.70
C ALA A 63 -11.48 -1.02 7.94
N TYR A 64 -11.65 -1.39 6.68
CA TYR A 64 -10.55 -1.82 5.81
C TYR A 64 -9.58 -0.67 5.51
N LEU A 65 -10.11 0.52 5.18
CA LEU A 65 -9.27 1.69 4.93
C LEU A 65 -8.44 2.06 6.17
N LEU A 66 -9.04 1.98 7.35
CA LEU A 66 -8.33 2.21 8.60
C LEU A 66 -7.24 1.17 8.85
N GLU A 67 -7.52 -0.13 8.63
CA GLU A 67 -6.52 -1.20 8.75
C GLU A 67 -5.34 -0.98 7.79
N VAL A 68 -5.61 -0.64 6.53
CA VAL A 68 -4.59 -0.30 5.52
C VAL A 68 -3.66 0.80 6.01
N TRP A 69 -4.21 1.90 6.54
CA TRP A 69 -3.40 3.04 6.98
C TRP A 69 -2.66 2.79 8.30
N GLN A 70 -3.18 1.94 9.18
CA GLN A 70 -2.43 1.45 10.35
C GLN A 70 -1.21 0.63 9.94
N TYR A 71 -1.32 -0.20 8.90
CA TYR A 71 -0.14 -0.87 8.33
C TYR A 71 0.87 0.13 7.76
N HIS A 72 0.42 1.13 7.00
CA HIS A 72 1.31 2.17 6.47
C HIS A 72 2.05 2.92 7.57
N GLU A 73 1.37 3.27 8.66
CA GLU A 73 2.01 3.90 9.81
C GLU A 73 3.15 3.04 10.37
N ARG A 74 2.88 1.76 10.63
CA ARG A 74 3.89 0.81 11.16
C ARG A 74 5.05 0.62 10.18
N ILE A 75 4.78 0.50 8.88
CA ILE A 75 5.82 0.39 7.84
C ILE A 75 6.73 1.62 7.85
N VAL A 76 6.14 2.82 7.87
CA VAL A 76 6.90 4.07 7.90
C VAL A 76 7.71 4.21 9.18
N GLN A 77 7.16 3.81 10.33
CA GLN A 77 7.88 3.78 11.61
C GLN A 77 9.11 2.86 11.51
N SER A 78 8.97 1.64 11.00
CA SER A 78 10.10 0.73 10.81
C SER A 78 11.15 1.27 9.83
N ILE A 79 10.74 1.94 8.75
CA ILE A 79 11.68 2.60 7.81
C ILE A 79 12.45 3.72 8.53
N CYS A 80 11.77 4.56 9.31
CA CYS A 80 12.39 5.64 10.06
C CYS A 80 13.35 5.13 11.14
N ALA A 81 13.04 3.99 11.77
CA ALA A 81 13.90 3.34 12.76
C ALA A 81 15.07 2.53 12.14
N GLY A 82 15.11 2.36 10.82
CA GLY A 82 16.09 1.51 10.14
C GLY A 82 15.82 0.01 10.26
N GLU A 83 14.64 -0.38 10.75
CA GLU A 83 14.21 -1.77 10.96
C GLU A 83 13.62 -2.37 9.67
N PHE A 84 14.41 -2.39 8.59
CA PHE A 84 13.92 -2.72 7.24
C PHE A 84 13.35 -4.15 7.12
N ALA A 85 13.86 -5.11 7.89
CA ALA A 85 13.31 -6.47 7.90
C ALA A 85 11.87 -6.50 8.45
N ALA A 86 11.63 -5.78 9.55
CA ALA A 86 10.29 -5.62 10.12
C ALA A 86 9.38 -4.86 9.15
N GLY A 87 9.87 -3.76 8.58
CA GLY A 87 9.13 -2.98 7.57
C GLY A 87 8.73 -3.81 6.35
N LYS A 88 9.61 -4.69 5.86
CA LYS A 88 9.32 -5.61 4.76
C LYS A 88 8.24 -6.62 5.14
N GLN A 89 8.30 -7.19 6.34
CA GLN A 89 7.30 -8.14 6.83
C GLN A 89 5.91 -7.49 6.92
N LEU A 90 5.84 -6.27 7.48
CA LEU A 90 4.63 -5.47 7.54
C LEU A 90 4.06 -5.15 6.15
N LEU A 91 4.92 -4.86 5.17
CA LEU A 91 4.50 -4.63 3.78
C LEU A 91 3.89 -5.89 3.16
N ILE A 92 4.47 -7.07 3.40
CA ILE A 92 3.92 -8.35 2.91
C ILE A 92 2.54 -8.61 3.51
N GLU A 93 2.39 -8.41 4.82
CA GLU A 93 1.11 -8.55 5.52
C GLU A 93 0.07 -7.57 4.99
N HIS A 94 0.46 -6.32 4.79
CA HIS A 94 -0.37 -5.28 4.18
C HIS A 94 -0.88 -5.68 2.79
N MET A 95 -0.01 -6.20 1.90
CA MET A 95 -0.43 -6.67 0.58
C MET A 95 -1.44 -7.83 0.67
N GLY A 96 -1.36 -8.65 1.73
CA GLY A 96 -2.32 -9.71 2.03
C GLY A 96 -3.74 -9.20 2.35
N LEU A 97 -3.93 -7.92 2.70
CA LEU A 97 -5.26 -7.34 2.91
C LEU A 97 -6.09 -7.32 1.62
N LEU A 98 -5.46 -7.23 0.45
CA LEU A 98 -6.14 -7.26 -0.84
C LEU A 98 -6.83 -8.60 -1.09
N SER A 99 -6.21 -9.71 -0.66
CA SER A 99 -6.79 -11.05 -0.74
C SER A 99 -8.07 -11.18 0.10
N LYS A 100 -8.18 -10.45 1.23
CA LYS A 100 -9.42 -10.41 2.04
C LYS A 100 -10.59 -9.74 1.31
N ARG A 101 -10.34 -8.94 0.27
CA ARG A 101 -11.37 -8.30 -0.58
C ARG A 101 -11.84 -9.19 -1.74
N GLY A 102 -11.39 -10.44 -1.82
CA GLY A 102 -11.64 -11.32 -2.97
C GLY A 102 -10.85 -10.94 -4.22
N ILE A 103 -9.96 -9.95 -4.11
CA ILE A 103 -8.94 -9.62 -5.12
C ILE A 103 -7.76 -10.53 -4.81
N SER A 104 -7.79 -11.74 -5.36
CA SER A 104 -6.67 -12.68 -5.18
C SER A 104 -5.41 -12.10 -5.83
N LEU A 105 -4.44 -11.69 -5.01
CA LEU A 105 -3.04 -11.57 -5.44
C LEU A 105 -2.42 -12.97 -5.46
N GLU A 106 -2.99 -13.88 -6.24
CA GLU A 106 -2.39 -15.19 -6.43
C GLU A 106 -1.19 -15.07 -7.37
N ALA A 107 -0.02 -14.95 -6.75
CA ALA A 107 1.22 -15.47 -7.30
C ALA A 107 1.80 -16.50 -6.32
N ARG A 108 0.96 -17.39 -5.76
CA ARG A 108 1.40 -18.37 -4.76
C ARG A 108 0.98 -19.80 -5.03
N GLU A 109 1.01 -20.24 -6.28
CA GLU A 109 0.84 -21.68 -6.59
C GLU A 109 1.45 -22.18 -7.92
N VAL A 110 2.63 -21.67 -8.35
CA VAL A 110 3.32 -22.20 -9.58
C VAL A 110 4.71 -22.81 -9.32
N LEU A 111 5.17 -22.95 -8.08
CA LEU A 111 6.52 -23.50 -7.79
C LEU A 111 6.57 -24.77 -6.93
N THR A 112 5.45 -25.48 -6.78
CA THR A 112 5.40 -26.81 -6.11
C THR A 112 4.84 -27.93 -7.01
N ALA A 113 4.82 -27.73 -8.33
CA ALA A 113 4.48 -28.78 -9.31
C ALA A 113 5.67 -29.17 -10.22
N ALA A 114 6.90 -28.80 -9.82
CA ALA A 114 8.12 -29.14 -10.55
C ALA A 114 9.18 -29.74 -9.61
N VAL A 115 8.83 -30.85 -8.95
CA VAL A 115 9.77 -31.87 -8.45
C VAL A 115 9.12 -33.23 -8.61
#